data_AF-A0A8H8JFQ1-F1
#
_entry.id   AF-A0A8H8JFQ1-F1
#
_cell.length_a   1.000
_cell.length_b   1.000
_cell.length_c   1.000
_cell.angle_alpha   90.00
_cell.angle_beta   90.00
_cell.angle_gamma   90.00
#
_symmetry.space_group_name_H-M   'P 1'
#
loop_
_entity.id
_entity.type
_entity.pdbx_description
1 polymer ?
#
loop_
_entity_poly.entity_id
_entity_poly.type
_entity_poly.pdbx_seq_one_letter_code
_entity_poly.pdbx_strand_id
1 'polypeptide(L)'
;MLNTPGYQAHGNQAETLLATSLAKTDSTSFAPTSRRSTSTLLSCATHSMVPLRFRRMNRPGVRQAWQEKFIICMLIFGACAGAIFYIIIFGKLLCPQFDKAWNPNELAGHAAENDYWIAVRGNVYYMTKFRKGSHSDIPSAPSSQDVMTELWGQDLREHFPIPLTLGCPGLVPDPTMALGAANSSNIAVPTAMYAFGALPSVTTSKLAAQDWYTAQFLPTMELECFYKGTLDENVYDLSDYFYTIDQNPNQSKFEFLSSTVTDLFKHALAKMSPDDGAKLYQCMKNLFYVGKTDFHKTAKCQFSGILLLCLLGCYPGQLTGELSPEAMDKRRIGSLAALKYDDKRKLLFLICDGNIIGSGNDRPIPRIALDILGVDPALDPEPPRFKNGKGQLNYGRVCSGLYEFEGHVVP
;
A
#
# COMPACT_ATOMS: atom_id res chain seq x y z
N MET A 1 49.55 -35.78 -23.23
CA MET A 1 50.66 -35.79 -24.21
C MET A 1 50.12 -35.29 -25.54
N LEU A 2 50.78 -34.26 -26.07
CA LEU A 2 50.95 -33.92 -27.50
C LEU A 2 49.77 -33.34 -28.31
N ASN A 3 49.91 -32.02 -28.52
CA ASN A 3 50.02 -31.33 -29.81
C ASN A 3 48.78 -31.06 -30.69
N THR A 4 48.50 -29.76 -30.82
CA THR A 4 48.00 -29.04 -32.00
C THR A 4 48.82 -29.30 -33.28
N PRO A 5 48.30 -28.98 -34.48
CA PRO A 5 48.77 -27.72 -35.08
C PRO A 5 47.73 -26.91 -35.89
N GLY A 6 47.76 -25.59 -35.68
CA GLY A 6 48.07 -24.59 -36.72
C GLY A 6 46.97 -24.10 -37.67
N TYR A 7 46.69 -22.79 -37.64
CA TYR A 7 46.85 -21.97 -38.85
C TYR A 7 47.06 -20.49 -38.50
N GLN A 8 48.07 -19.89 -39.12
CA GLN A 8 48.52 -18.51 -38.96
C GLN A 8 47.67 -17.53 -39.76
N ALA A 9 47.51 -16.33 -39.22
CA ALA A 9 46.92 -15.17 -39.89
C ALA A 9 47.93 -14.56 -40.88
N HIS A 10 47.52 -14.44 -42.15
CA HIS A 10 48.11 -13.55 -43.14
C HIS A 10 47.14 -12.38 -43.37
N GLY A 11 47.68 -11.16 -43.33
CA GLY A 11 46.90 -9.93 -43.31
C GLY A 11 46.45 -9.39 -44.67
N ASN A 12 45.83 -8.21 -44.54
CA ASN A 12 45.56 -7.18 -45.54
C ASN A 12 44.57 -7.53 -46.66
N GLN A 13 43.34 -7.00 -46.53
CA GLN A 13 42.56 -6.30 -47.58
C GLN A 13 41.11 -6.10 -47.11
N ALA A 14 40.84 -5.11 -46.24
CA ALA A 14 39.46 -4.68 -45.97
C ALA A 14 39.28 -3.28 -45.36
N GLU A 15 40.33 -2.47 -45.16
CA GLU A 15 40.22 -1.19 -44.43
C GLU A 15 40.07 0.07 -45.33
N THR A 16 39.63 -0.04 -46.59
CA THR A 16 39.60 1.17 -47.46
C THR A 16 38.41 1.26 -48.40
N LEU A 17 37.23 0.74 -48.02
CA LEU A 17 36.03 0.83 -48.88
C LEU A 17 34.74 1.31 -48.22
N LEU A 18 34.75 1.69 -46.94
CA LEU A 18 33.54 2.21 -46.26
C LEU A 18 33.56 3.72 -45.96
N ALA A 19 34.61 4.45 -46.35
CA ALA A 19 34.72 5.89 -46.11
C ALA A 19 34.23 6.78 -47.27
N THR A 20 33.76 6.21 -48.40
CA THR A 20 33.56 6.99 -49.64
C THR A 20 32.14 7.01 -50.20
N SER A 21 31.14 6.38 -49.55
CA SER A 21 29.76 6.35 -50.09
C SER A 21 28.77 7.35 -49.45
N LEU A 22 29.14 8.10 -48.41
CA LEU A 22 28.23 9.09 -47.78
C LEU A 22 28.51 10.55 -48.16
N ALA A 23 29.39 10.81 -49.13
CA ALA A 23 29.75 12.17 -49.55
C ALA A 23 28.91 12.71 -50.73
N LYS A 24 27.79 12.08 -51.10
CA LYS A 24 27.00 12.57 -52.25
C LYS A 24 25.50 12.34 -52.10
N THR A 25 24.86 13.23 -51.35
CA THR A 25 23.48 13.67 -51.65
C THR A 25 23.37 15.13 -51.26
N ASP A 26 23.38 15.98 -52.29
CA ASP A 26 23.13 17.40 -52.22
C ASP A 26 21.74 17.72 -51.64
N SER A 27 21.73 18.78 -50.86
CA SER A 27 20.64 19.70 -50.52
C SER A 27 19.28 19.46 -51.20
N THR A 28 18.29 19.07 -50.40
CA THR A 28 16.92 19.58 -50.53
C THR A 28 16.50 20.17 -49.19
N SER A 29 16.12 21.45 -49.24
CA SER A 29 15.73 22.29 -48.12
C SER A 29 14.47 21.76 -47.43
N PHE A 30 14.55 21.51 -46.12
CA PHE A 30 13.38 21.51 -45.25
C PHE A 30 13.63 22.48 -44.08
N ALA A 31 12.99 23.64 -44.15
CA ALA A 31 13.08 24.68 -43.13
C ALA A 31 12.33 24.25 -41.85
N PRO A 32 12.95 24.29 -40.65
CA PRO A 32 12.20 24.09 -39.41
C PRO A 32 11.62 25.44 -38.95
N THR A 33 10.51 25.85 -39.55
CA THR A 33 9.60 26.84 -38.95
C THR A 33 8.80 26.16 -37.85
N SER A 34 9.23 26.30 -36.57
CA SER A 34 8.34 26.48 -35.39
C SER A 34 9.02 26.33 -34.01
N ARG A 35 10.36 26.34 -33.88
CA ARG A 35 11.02 26.41 -32.54
C ARG A 35 10.86 27.75 -31.81
N ARG A 36 10.23 28.76 -32.43
CA ARG A 36 10.00 30.09 -31.82
C ARG A 36 8.73 30.18 -30.95
N SER A 37 7.74 29.30 -31.13
CA SER A 37 6.45 29.46 -30.44
C SER A 37 6.46 28.96 -28.99
N THR A 38 7.17 27.87 -28.70
CA THR A 38 7.24 27.29 -27.34
C THR A 38 8.16 28.05 -26.39
N SER A 39 9.22 28.68 -26.92
CA SER A 39 10.12 29.54 -26.12
C SER A 39 9.46 30.86 -25.68
N THR A 40 8.46 31.35 -26.43
CA THR A 40 7.85 32.66 -26.18
C THR A 40 6.77 32.58 -25.09
N LEU A 41 6.03 31.48 -24.99
CA LEU A 41 5.03 31.25 -23.95
C LEU A 41 5.66 31.04 -22.56
N LEU A 42 6.78 30.31 -22.48
CA LEU A 42 7.52 30.15 -21.23
C LEU A 42 8.15 31.48 -20.78
N SER A 43 8.61 32.31 -21.73
CA SER A 43 9.19 33.62 -21.43
C SER A 43 8.15 34.65 -20.99
N CYS A 44 6.91 34.59 -21.48
CA CYS A 44 5.84 35.50 -21.03
C CYS A 44 5.39 35.26 -19.58
N ALA A 45 5.41 34.01 -19.10
CA ALA A 45 5.11 33.71 -17.70
C ALA A 45 6.22 34.18 -16.73
N THR A 46 7.46 34.31 -17.22
CA THR A 46 8.63 34.69 -16.39
C THR A 46 8.71 36.18 -16.02
N HIS A 47 7.95 37.06 -16.68
CA HIS A 47 7.99 38.49 -16.40
C HIS A 47 6.94 39.00 -15.42
N SER A 48 5.90 38.23 -15.11
CA SER A 48 4.78 38.73 -14.29
C SER A 48 4.81 38.33 -12.81
N MET A 49 5.60 37.32 -12.42
CA MET A 49 5.51 36.71 -11.08
C MET A 49 6.62 37.13 -10.10
N VAL A 50 7.60 37.96 -10.53
CA VAL A 50 8.71 38.38 -9.67
C VAL A 50 8.56 39.87 -9.33
N PRO A 51 8.33 40.24 -8.05
CA PRO A 51 8.29 41.65 -7.66
C PRO A 51 9.65 42.29 -7.97
N LEU A 52 9.64 43.33 -8.80
CA LEU A 52 10.80 44.13 -9.24
C LEU A 52 11.54 44.88 -8.12
N ARG A 53 11.39 44.48 -6.85
CA ARG A 53 11.81 45.27 -5.68
C ARG A 53 13.23 44.94 -5.15
N PHE A 54 13.91 43.93 -5.68
CA PHE A 54 15.35 43.70 -5.41
C PHE A 54 16.23 44.27 -6.54
N ARG A 55 16.17 45.59 -6.73
CA ARG A 55 16.95 46.29 -7.75
C ARG A 55 18.29 46.76 -7.19
N ARG A 56 19.31 45.88 -7.24
CA ARG A 56 20.74 46.28 -7.19
C ARG A 56 21.66 45.36 -8.01
N MET A 57 21.17 44.83 -9.13
CA MET A 57 21.99 44.06 -10.08
C MET A 57 21.97 44.75 -11.46
N ASN A 58 22.99 45.56 -11.75
CA ASN A 58 23.03 46.40 -12.95
C ASN A 58 23.30 45.61 -14.24
N ARG A 59 23.98 44.47 -14.19
CA ARG A 59 24.36 43.70 -15.39
C ARG A 59 23.22 42.77 -15.86
N PRO A 60 22.84 42.79 -17.16
CA PRO A 60 21.72 41.98 -17.68
C PRO A 60 21.96 40.46 -17.57
N GLY A 61 23.18 39.97 -17.81
CA GLY A 61 23.50 38.54 -17.64
C GLY A 61 23.38 38.05 -16.19
N VAL A 62 23.61 38.92 -15.21
CA VAL A 62 23.44 38.59 -13.78
C VAL A 62 21.96 38.46 -13.42
N ARG A 63 21.09 39.29 -14.02
CA ARG A 63 19.64 39.21 -13.82
C ARG A 63 19.06 37.91 -14.39
N GLN A 64 19.53 37.51 -15.58
CA GLN A 64 19.09 36.26 -16.21
C GLN A 64 19.50 35.03 -15.39
N ALA A 65 20.77 34.94 -14.97
CA ALA A 65 21.25 33.83 -14.14
C ALA A 65 20.54 33.75 -12.78
N TRP A 66 20.17 34.89 -12.20
CA TRP A 66 19.41 34.94 -10.95
C TRP A 66 17.95 34.48 -11.13
N GLN A 67 17.30 34.91 -12.22
CA GLN A 67 15.92 34.48 -12.54
C GLN A 67 15.86 32.96 -12.79
N GLU A 68 16.82 32.40 -13.51
CA GLU A 68 16.92 30.95 -13.74
C GLU A 68 17.05 30.19 -12.40
N LYS A 69 17.95 30.63 -11.52
CA LYS A 69 18.14 29.99 -10.20
C LYS A 69 16.91 30.09 -9.31
N PHE A 70 16.22 31.23 -9.30
CA PHE A 70 15.01 31.42 -8.51
C PHE A 70 13.86 30.52 -8.99
N ILE A 71 13.68 30.39 -10.31
CA ILE A 71 12.68 29.50 -10.90
C ILE A 71 12.99 28.05 -10.54
N ILE A 72 14.25 27.62 -10.64
CA ILE A 72 14.67 26.28 -10.23
C ILE A 72 14.34 26.03 -8.75
N CYS A 73 14.64 26.99 -7.85
CA CYS A 73 14.28 26.86 -6.43
C CYS A 73 12.77 26.73 -6.21
N MET A 74 11.94 27.50 -6.93
CA MET A 74 10.47 27.40 -6.83
C MET A 74 9.93 26.08 -7.38
N LEU A 75 10.50 25.54 -8.46
CA LEU A 75 10.14 24.24 -9.00
C LEU A 75 10.50 23.09 -8.04
N ILE A 76 11.68 23.16 -7.41
CA ILE A 76 12.08 22.20 -6.37
C ILE A 76 11.12 22.26 -5.20
N PHE A 77 10.81 23.46 -4.69
CA PHE A 77 9.85 23.63 -3.60
C PHE A 77 8.47 23.06 -3.95
N GLY A 78 7.97 23.35 -5.17
CA GLY A 78 6.69 22.82 -5.65
C GLY A 78 6.70 21.29 -5.77
N ALA A 79 7.78 20.70 -6.27
CA ALA A 79 7.94 19.25 -6.34
C ALA A 79 7.98 18.60 -4.95
N CYS A 80 8.73 19.18 -4.00
CA CYS A 80 8.77 18.71 -2.62
C CYS A 80 7.41 18.82 -1.92
N ALA A 81 6.70 19.94 -2.10
CA ALA A 81 5.36 20.13 -1.55
C ALA A 81 4.36 19.12 -2.16
N GLY A 82 4.45 18.87 -3.47
CA GLY A 82 3.65 17.85 -4.15
C GLY A 82 3.90 16.44 -3.61
N ALA A 83 5.16 16.08 -3.34
CA ALA A 83 5.52 14.80 -2.75
C ALA A 83 4.93 14.62 -1.33
N ILE A 84 5.04 15.65 -0.47
CA ILE A 84 4.44 15.63 0.88
C ILE A 84 2.92 15.50 0.81
N PHE A 85 2.27 16.26 -0.08
CA PHE A 85 0.84 16.17 -0.31
C PHE A 85 0.43 14.75 -0.71
N TYR A 86 1.17 14.14 -1.64
CA TYR A 86 0.89 12.78 -2.10
C TYR A 86 1.04 11.73 -0.99
N ILE A 87 2.14 11.78 -0.23
CA ILE A 87 2.45 10.77 0.80
C ILE A 87 1.49 10.87 2.00
N ILE A 88 1.23 12.08 2.50
CA ILE A 88 0.51 12.26 3.77
C ILE A 88 -0.98 12.57 3.57
N ILE A 89 -1.30 13.44 2.61
CA ILE A 89 -2.64 14.03 2.51
C ILE A 89 -3.52 13.22 1.56
N PHE A 90 -3.00 12.85 0.39
CA PHE A 90 -3.77 12.18 -0.65
C PHE A 90 -4.32 10.82 -0.20
N GLY A 91 -3.54 10.05 0.57
CA GLY A 91 -4.01 8.79 1.19
C GLY A 91 -5.21 9.00 2.12
N LYS A 92 -5.15 10.01 3.01
CA LYS A 92 -6.25 10.34 3.93
C LYS A 92 -7.48 10.92 3.23
N LEU A 93 -7.28 11.58 2.09
CA LEU A 93 -8.38 12.11 1.27
C LEU A 93 -9.16 10.98 0.59
N LEU A 94 -8.46 9.97 0.05
CA LEU A 94 -9.06 8.83 -0.63
C LEU A 94 -9.66 7.80 0.34
N CYS A 95 -8.99 7.59 1.47
CA CYS A 95 -9.41 6.68 2.53
C CYS A 95 -9.72 7.48 3.80
N PRO A 96 -10.86 8.20 3.84
CA PRO A 96 -11.27 8.82 5.07
C PRO A 96 -11.43 7.72 6.13
N GLN A 97 -11.04 8.00 7.37
CA GLN A 97 -11.20 7.07 8.49
C GLN A 97 -10.27 5.84 8.50
N PHE A 98 -9.16 5.85 7.75
CA PHE A 98 -8.15 4.78 7.81
C PHE A 98 -7.72 4.39 9.24
N ASP A 99 -7.78 5.31 10.20
CA ASP A 99 -7.47 5.11 11.61
C ASP A 99 -8.59 4.46 12.45
N LYS A 100 -9.64 3.94 11.81
CA LYS A 100 -10.86 3.46 12.48
C LYS A 100 -11.32 2.05 12.09
N ALA A 101 -10.38 1.22 11.65
CA ALA A 101 -10.58 -0.22 11.56
C ALA A 101 -9.46 -0.92 12.30
N TRP A 102 -9.84 -1.98 13.01
CA TRP A 102 -8.93 -2.84 13.75
C TRP A 102 -9.23 -4.27 13.38
N ASN A 103 -8.18 -5.03 13.07
CA ASN A 103 -8.27 -6.48 13.03
C ASN A 103 -8.06 -7.08 14.44
N PRO A 104 -8.38 -8.36 14.67
CA PRO A 104 -8.23 -8.98 15.99
C PRO A 104 -6.80 -8.93 16.56
N ASN A 105 -5.77 -8.98 15.71
CA ASN A 105 -4.38 -8.93 16.14
C ASN A 105 -3.97 -7.51 16.58
N GLU A 106 -4.46 -6.48 15.89
CA GLU A 106 -4.27 -5.08 16.27
C GLU A 106 -5.01 -4.76 17.58
N LEU A 107 -6.24 -5.27 17.72
CA LEU A 107 -7.00 -5.16 18.96
C LEU A 107 -6.26 -5.81 20.13
N ALA A 108 -5.69 -7.00 19.93
CA ALA A 108 -4.89 -7.70 20.95
C ALA A 108 -3.64 -6.92 21.38
N GLY A 109 -3.16 -5.98 20.56
CA GLY A 109 -2.08 -5.06 20.93
C GLY A 109 -2.46 -4.02 21.99
N HIS A 110 -3.77 -3.75 22.16
CA HIS A 110 -4.31 -2.83 23.15
C HIS A 110 -4.60 -3.52 24.48
N ALA A 111 -3.54 -4.11 25.04
CA ALA A 111 -3.56 -5.01 26.19
C ALA A 111 -2.77 -4.44 27.38
N ALA A 112 -3.06 -3.18 27.76
CA ALA A 112 -2.33 -2.53 28.85
C ALA A 112 -3.23 -1.72 29.79
N GLU A 113 -2.71 -1.44 30.99
CA GLU A 113 -3.46 -0.69 32.00
C GLU A 113 -3.83 0.74 31.60
N ASN A 114 -3.09 1.41 30.73
CA ASN A 114 -3.50 2.74 30.26
C ASN A 114 -4.05 2.72 28.83
N ASP A 115 -4.19 1.52 28.27
CA ASP A 115 -4.59 1.27 26.89
C ASP A 115 -5.46 0.02 26.82
N TYR A 116 -6.72 0.17 27.24
CA TYR A 116 -7.69 -0.91 27.35
C TYR A 116 -8.79 -0.75 26.33
N TRP A 117 -8.81 -1.66 25.38
CA TRP A 117 -9.78 -1.68 24.30
C TRP A 117 -10.48 -3.02 24.26
N ILE A 118 -11.75 -3.03 23.88
CA ILE A 118 -12.52 -4.25 23.66
C ILE A 118 -13.30 -4.11 22.37
N ALA A 119 -13.62 -5.23 21.73
CA ALA A 119 -14.63 -5.26 20.68
C ALA A 119 -15.91 -5.89 21.21
N VAL A 120 -17.06 -5.40 20.75
CA VAL A 120 -18.35 -6.08 20.93
C VAL A 120 -19.12 -5.91 19.64
N ARG A 121 -19.45 -7.03 18.97
CA ARG A 121 -20.32 -7.09 17.79
C ARG A 121 -19.91 -6.09 16.69
N GLY A 122 -18.63 -6.10 16.34
CA GLY A 122 -18.09 -5.31 15.23
C GLY A 122 -17.80 -3.85 15.55
N ASN A 123 -17.97 -3.43 16.80
CA ASN A 123 -17.56 -2.12 17.27
C ASN A 123 -16.42 -2.25 18.27
N VAL A 124 -15.46 -1.35 18.21
CA VAL A 124 -14.31 -1.28 19.13
C VAL A 124 -14.49 -0.12 20.09
N TYR A 125 -14.31 -0.38 21.39
CA TYR A 125 -14.57 0.53 22.48
C TYR A 125 -13.32 0.75 23.34
N TYR A 126 -13.08 2.00 23.72
CA TYR A 126 -12.02 2.37 24.67
C TYR A 126 -12.57 2.36 26.10
N MET A 127 -12.08 1.44 26.95
CA MET A 127 -12.63 1.18 28.28
C MET A 127 -11.69 1.56 29.45
N THR A 128 -10.56 2.21 29.17
CA THR A 128 -9.51 2.49 30.18
C THR A 128 -10.03 3.23 31.42
N LYS A 129 -10.97 4.17 31.25
CA LYS A 129 -11.58 4.89 32.38
C LYS A 129 -12.65 4.06 33.07
N PHE A 130 -13.57 3.49 32.28
CA PHE A 130 -14.73 2.77 32.77
C PHE A 130 -14.36 1.55 33.63
N ARG A 131 -13.32 0.79 33.25
CA ARG A 131 -12.93 -0.43 33.97
C ARG A 131 -12.53 -0.20 35.42
N LYS A 132 -12.07 1.01 35.78
CA LYS A 132 -11.65 1.35 37.14
C LYS A 132 -12.85 1.57 38.07
N GLY A 133 -14.02 1.84 37.50
CA GLY A 133 -15.26 1.98 38.24
C GLY A 133 -15.93 0.63 38.48
N SER A 134 -16.63 0.52 39.61
CA SER A 134 -17.53 -0.60 39.83
C SER A 134 -18.73 -0.48 38.89
N HIS A 135 -18.99 -1.53 38.11
CA HIS A 135 -20.08 -1.57 37.12
C HIS A 135 -20.93 -2.85 37.22
N SER A 136 -20.67 -3.68 38.23
CA SER A 136 -21.56 -4.78 38.61
C SER A 136 -22.45 -4.36 39.76
N ASP A 137 -23.75 -4.64 39.65
CA ASP A 137 -24.73 -4.48 40.73
C ASP A 137 -25.02 -5.79 41.48
N ILE A 138 -24.25 -6.86 41.19
CA ILE A 138 -24.34 -8.17 41.85
C ILE A 138 -23.22 -8.27 42.90
N PRO A 139 -23.54 -8.31 44.21
CA PRO A 139 -22.53 -8.33 45.27
C PRO A 139 -21.57 -9.53 45.22
N SER A 140 -22.04 -10.68 44.72
CA SER A 140 -21.25 -11.91 44.59
C SER A 140 -20.39 -11.97 43.33
N ALA A 141 -20.53 -11.00 42.41
CA ALA A 141 -19.79 -10.94 41.16
C ALA A 141 -19.29 -9.50 40.91
N PRO A 142 -18.39 -8.97 41.75
CA PRO A 142 -17.89 -7.61 41.59
C PRO A 142 -17.05 -7.50 40.31
N SER A 143 -17.08 -6.33 39.68
CA SER A 143 -16.16 -5.98 38.59
C SER A 143 -14.75 -5.73 39.14
N SER A 144 -14.03 -6.81 39.47
CA SER A 144 -12.67 -6.74 40.00
C SER A 144 -11.68 -6.37 38.89
N GLN A 145 -10.60 -5.68 39.28
CA GLN A 145 -9.57 -5.25 38.33
C GLN A 145 -8.90 -6.47 37.66
N ASP A 146 -8.70 -7.55 38.41
CA ASP A 146 -8.07 -8.78 37.92
C ASP A 146 -8.87 -9.40 36.76
N VAL A 147 -10.19 -9.54 36.93
CA VAL A 147 -11.09 -10.04 35.87
C VAL A 147 -11.08 -9.10 34.66
N MET A 148 -11.09 -7.79 34.89
CA MET A 148 -11.04 -6.83 33.79
C MET A 148 -9.74 -6.94 33.00
N THR A 149 -8.59 -7.19 33.64
CA THR A 149 -7.30 -7.33 32.95
C THR A 149 -7.24 -8.53 32.00
N GLU A 150 -8.06 -9.56 32.22
CA GLU A 150 -8.12 -10.74 31.35
C GLU A 150 -8.94 -10.51 30.07
N LEU A 151 -9.68 -9.40 29.98
CA LEU A 151 -10.64 -9.14 28.88
C LEU A 151 -10.19 -8.05 27.89
N TRP A 152 -9.07 -7.36 28.14
CA TRP A 152 -8.57 -6.35 27.20
C TRP A 152 -8.15 -6.98 25.87
N GLY A 153 -8.19 -6.19 24.81
CA GLY A 153 -7.72 -6.59 23.48
C GLY A 153 -8.51 -7.73 22.83
N GLN A 154 -9.70 -8.06 23.35
CA GLN A 154 -10.52 -9.18 22.90
C GLN A 154 -11.87 -8.72 22.36
N ASP A 155 -12.47 -9.59 21.53
CA ASP A 155 -13.88 -9.48 21.14
C ASP A 155 -14.76 -10.19 22.17
N LEU A 156 -15.53 -9.40 22.91
CA LEU A 156 -16.38 -9.85 24.00
C LEU A 156 -17.82 -10.11 23.54
N ARG A 157 -18.08 -10.30 22.24
CA ARG A 157 -19.44 -10.64 21.73
C ARG A 157 -20.11 -11.81 22.46
N GLU A 158 -19.35 -12.83 22.84
CA GLU A 158 -19.85 -14.01 23.57
C GLU A 158 -20.15 -13.70 25.04
N HIS A 159 -19.50 -12.70 25.62
CA HIS A 159 -19.75 -12.27 27.00
C HIS A 159 -21.02 -11.41 27.10
N PHE A 160 -21.49 -10.84 25.99
CA PHE A 160 -22.72 -10.04 25.89
C PHE A 160 -23.73 -10.69 24.91
N PRO A 161 -24.33 -11.85 25.26
CA PRO A 161 -25.33 -12.53 24.44
C PRO A 161 -26.64 -11.73 24.37
N ILE A 162 -27.16 -11.44 23.18
CA ILE A 162 -28.45 -10.76 23.04
C ILE A 162 -29.58 -11.78 23.22
N PRO A 163 -30.59 -11.53 24.08
CA PRO A 163 -31.77 -12.39 24.17
C PRO A 163 -32.42 -12.58 22.80
N LEU A 164 -32.77 -13.82 22.44
CA LEU A 164 -33.28 -14.12 21.10
C LEU A 164 -34.60 -13.41 20.78
N THR A 165 -35.44 -13.21 21.80
CA THR A 165 -36.68 -12.43 21.71
C THR A 165 -36.43 -10.94 21.38
N LEU A 166 -35.31 -10.38 21.84
CA LEU A 166 -34.91 -9.00 21.56
C LEU A 166 -34.19 -8.88 20.20
N GLY A 167 -33.30 -9.83 19.90
CA GLY A 167 -32.54 -9.85 18.65
C GLY A 167 -33.42 -10.15 17.44
N CYS A 168 -34.34 -11.12 17.57
CA CYS A 168 -35.15 -11.67 16.50
C CYS A 168 -36.66 -11.55 16.80
N PRO A 169 -37.19 -10.32 16.90
CA PRO A 169 -38.58 -10.08 17.28
C PRO A 169 -39.54 -10.70 16.26
N GLY A 170 -40.50 -11.47 16.75
CA GLY A 170 -41.49 -12.16 15.91
C GLY A 170 -41.00 -13.45 15.24
N LEU A 171 -39.73 -13.83 15.41
CA LEU A 171 -39.19 -15.14 14.99
C LEU A 171 -38.98 -16.08 16.18
N VAL A 172 -38.57 -15.55 17.34
CA VAL A 172 -38.38 -16.33 18.56
C VAL A 172 -39.35 -15.85 19.64
N PRO A 173 -40.36 -16.65 20.04
CA PRO A 173 -41.35 -16.26 21.04
C PRO A 173 -40.95 -16.62 22.48
N ASP A 174 -40.02 -17.57 22.67
CA ASP A 174 -39.64 -18.07 23.99
C ASP A 174 -38.46 -17.25 24.58
N PRO A 175 -38.67 -16.53 25.70
CA PRO A 175 -37.64 -15.69 26.31
C PRO A 175 -36.56 -16.48 27.05
N THR A 176 -36.73 -17.80 27.23
CA THR A 176 -35.75 -18.67 27.89
C THR A 176 -34.77 -19.32 26.91
N MET A 177 -34.98 -19.15 25.61
CA MET A 177 -34.08 -19.68 24.60
C MET A 177 -32.79 -18.86 24.49
N ALA A 178 -31.66 -19.57 24.38
CA ALA A 178 -30.35 -19.02 24.10
C ALA A 178 -29.62 -19.92 23.09
N LEU A 179 -28.69 -19.33 22.33
CA LEU A 179 -27.78 -20.10 21.48
C LEU A 179 -26.59 -20.61 22.31
N GLY A 180 -26.11 -21.81 22.00
CA GLY A 180 -24.84 -22.30 22.50
C GLY A 180 -23.68 -21.70 21.70
N ALA A 181 -22.58 -21.38 22.37
CA ALA A 181 -21.38 -20.90 21.72
C ALA A 181 -20.67 -22.04 20.97
N ALA A 182 -20.56 -21.92 19.65
CA ALA A 182 -19.84 -22.86 18.79
C ALA A 182 -18.34 -22.88 19.10
N ASN A 183 -17.81 -21.72 19.53
CA ASN A 183 -16.41 -21.58 19.89
C ASN A 183 -16.26 -21.10 21.35
N SER A 184 -16.39 -22.04 22.29
CA SER A 184 -16.24 -21.77 23.72
C SER A 184 -14.85 -21.27 24.11
N SER A 185 -13.83 -21.41 23.25
CA SER A 185 -12.50 -20.86 23.50
C SER A 185 -12.42 -19.33 23.41
N ASN A 186 -13.44 -18.69 22.82
CA ASN A 186 -13.58 -17.23 22.81
C ASN A 186 -14.13 -16.67 24.14
N ILE A 187 -14.56 -17.54 25.06
CA ILE A 187 -14.99 -17.17 26.41
C ILE A 187 -13.78 -17.29 27.33
N ALA A 188 -12.93 -16.26 27.33
CA ALA A 188 -11.73 -16.22 28.17
C ALA A 188 -12.07 -16.30 29.66
N VAL A 189 -13.17 -15.65 30.08
CA VAL A 189 -13.56 -15.56 31.49
C VAL A 189 -15.04 -15.86 31.66
N PRO A 190 -15.42 -17.12 31.94
CA PRO A 190 -16.83 -17.51 32.10
C PRO A 190 -17.58 -16.74 33.20
N THR A 191 -16.87 -16.27 34.24
CA THR A 191 -17.45 -15.46 35.32
C THR A 191 -17.79 -14.04 34.90
N ALA A 192 -17.30 -13.58 33.74
CA ALA A 192 -17.60 -12.28 33.17
C ALA A 192 -18.71 -12.34 32.09
N MET A 193 -19.37 -13.49 31.93
CA MET A 193 -20.51 -13.61 31.02
C MET A 193 -21.75 -12.95 31.63
N TYR A 194 -22.42 -12.14 30.82
CA TYR A 194 -23.65 -11.49 31.21
C TYR A 194 -24.85 -12.30 30.72
N ALA A 195 -25.77 -12.63 31.62
CA ALA A 195 -27.07 -13.18 31.28
C ALA A 195 -28.13 -12.09 31.47
N PHE A 196 -29.07 -11.96 30.52
CA PHE A 196 -30.07 -10.88 30.51
C PHE A 196 -31.51 -11.41 30.48
N GLY A 197 -32.45 -10.57 30.91
CA GLY A 197 -33.88 -10.86 30.82
C GLY A 197 -34.29 -12.05 31.69
N ALA A 198 -34.72 -13.15 31.06
CA ALA A 198 -35.19 -14.35 31.77
C ALA A 198 -34.05 -15.35 32.10
N LEU A 199 -32.83 -15.08 31.65
CA LEU A 199 -31.68 -15.95 31.79
C LEU A 199 -30.82 -15.76 33.07
N PRO A 200 -30.73 -14.58 33.73
CA PRO A 200 -29.86 -14.41 34.88
C PRO A 200 -30.41 -15.13 36.11
N SER A 201 -29.52 -15.85 36.81
CA SER A 201 -29.85 -16.50 38.10
C SER A 201 -30.12 -15.50 39.22
N VAL A 202 -29.66 -14.25 39.08
CA VAL A 202 -29.83 -13.17 40.07
C VAL A 202 -30.86 -12.18 39.57
N THR A 203 -32.13 -12.42 39.90
CA THR A 203 -33.27 -11.62 39.41
C THR A 203 -33.37 -10.22 40.02
N THR A 204 -32.59 -9.92 41.06
CA THR A 204 -32.52 -8.60 41.71
C THR A 204 -31.60 -7.61 40.98
N SER A 205 -30.76 -8.10 40.07
CA SER A 205 -29.89 -7.26 39.24
C SER A 205 -30.71 -6.54 38.17
N LYS A 206 -30.23 -5.35 37.76
CA LYS A 206 -30.73 -4.64 36.57
C LYS A 206 -30.66 -5.50 35.30
N LEU A 207 -29.78 -6.51 35.26
CA LEU A 207 -29.68 -7.48 34.17
C LEU A 207 -30.95 -8.29 33.94
N ALA A 208 -31.84 -8.40 34.94
CA ALA A 208 -33.14 -9.07 34.79
C ALA A 208 -34.11 -8.31 33.86
N ALA A 209 -33.82 -7.05 33.52
CA ALA A 209 -34.62 -6.31 32.55
C ALA A 209 -34.41 -6.88 31.12
N GLN A 210 -35.52 -7.19 30.44
CA GLN A 210 -35.52 -7.76 29.08
C GLN A 210 -34.90 -6.84 28.03
N ASP A 211 -34.99 -5.53 28.25
CA ASP A 211 -34.48 -4.47 27.37
C ASP A 211 -33.13 -3.91 27.85
N TRP A 212 -32.49 -4.51 28.87
CA TRP A 212 -31.25 -3.99 29.46
C TRP A 212 -30.17 -3.72 28.41
N TYR A 213 -30.04 -4.60 27.41
CA TYR A 213 -29.07 -4.42 26.32
C TYR A 213 -29.28 -3.10 25.57
N THR A 214 -30.53 -2.81 25.19
CA THR A 214 -30.88 -1.60 24.44
C THR A 214 -31.03 -0.36 25.33
N ALA A 215 -31.45 -0.53 26.59
CA ALA A 215 -31.78 0.56 27.49
C ALA A 215 -30.61 1.01 28.39
N GLN A 216 -29.63 0.13 28.63
CA GLN A 216 -28.49 0.39 29.51
C GLN A 216 -27.17 0.19 28.79
N PHE A 217 -26.93 -0.98 28.18
CA PHE A 217 -25.64 -1.28 27.55
C PHE A 217 -25.35 -0.36 26.36
N LEU A 218 -26.23 -0.33 25.35
CA LEU A 218 -26.00 0.50 24.15
C LEU A 218 -25.82 1.98 24.52
N PRO A 219 -26.69 2.63 25.31
CA PRO A 219 -26.49 4.03 25.69
C PRO A 219 -25.20 4.26 26.48
N THR A 220 -24.83 3.34 27.40
CA THR A 220 -23.58 3.47 28.17
C THR A 220 -22.35 3.37 27.26
N MET A 221 -22.40 2.48 26.26
CA MET A 221 -21.32 2.29 25.29
C MET A 221 -21.28 3.42 24.24
N GLU A 222 -22.42 4.01 23.90
CA GLU A 222 -22.55 5.13 22.94
C GLU A 222 -22.20 6.50 23.54
N LEU A 223 -22.54 6.75 24.82
CA LEU A 223 -22.30 8.03 25.50
C LEU A 223 -20.80 8.35 25.72
N GLU A 224 -19.93 7.36 25.63
CA GLU A 224 -18.48 7.51 25.88
C GLU A 224 -17.60 7.36 24.61
N CYS A 225 -18.08 6.92 23.43
CA CYS A 225 -17.19 6.65 22.29
C CYS A 225 -17.79 6.67 20.86
N PHE A 226 -16.89 6.88 19.89
CA PHE A 226 -17.14 7.23 18.49
C PHE A 226 -17.81 6.13 17.63
N TYR A 227 -19.07 6.37 17.27
CA TYR A 227 -19.77 5.71 16.17
C TYR A 227 -19.21 6.13 14.79
N LYS A 228 -18.90 5.15 13.92
CA LYS A 228 -18.31 5.39 12.58
C LYS A 228 -19.00 4.59 11.46
N GLY A 229 -20.16 5.11 11.05
CA GLY A 229 -20.69 5.07 9.67
C GLY A 229 -21.03 3.71 9.06
N THR A 230 -21.59 3.72 7.85
CA THR A 230 -22.10 2.58 7.09
C THR A 230 -21.42 2.53 5.72
N LEU A 231 -20.92 1.37 5.32
CA LEU A 231 -20.55 1.03 3.94
C LEU A 231 -20.72 -0.48 3.74
N ASP A 232 -21.06 -0.88 2.52
CA ASP A 232 -21.48 -2.23 2.14
C ASP A 232 -20.45 -3.32 2.48
N GLU A 233 -20.99 -4.52 2.75
CA GLU A 233 -20.33 -5.77 3.18
C GLU A 233 -20.24 -5.97 4.71
N ASN A 234 -21.42 -5.98 5.36
CA ASN A 234 -21.58 -6.54 6.70
C ASN A 234 -21.24 -8.05 6.68
N VAL A 235 -20.45 -8.47 7.66
CA VAL A 235 -20.11 -9.86 7.91
C VAL A 235 -21.04 -10.39 9.01
N TYR A 236 -21.71 -11.51 8.71
CA TYR A 236 -22.57 -12.21 9.66
C TYR A 236 -22.02 -13.61 9.93
N ASP A 237 -22.13 -14.05 11.17
CA ASP A 237 -21.64 -15.35 11.64
C ASP A 237 -22.79 -16.12 12.28
N LEU A 238 -23.08 -17.29 11.70
CA LEU A 238 -24.16 -18.19 12.09
C LEU A 238 -23.63 -19.45 12.76
N SER A 239 -22.34 -19.49 13.10
CA SER A 239 -21.72 -20.69 13.66
C SER A 239 -22.45 -21.16 14.92
N ASP A 240 -22.80 -20.26 15.83
CA ASP A 240 -23.55 -20.57 17.06
C ASP A 240 -24.96 -21.07 16.75
N TYR A 241 -25.59 -20.57 15.68
CA TYR A 241 -26.91 -21.02 15.25
C TYR A 241 -26.89 -22.47 14.78
N PHE A 242 -26.00 -22.78 13.82
CA PHE A 242 -25.86 -24.14 13.30
C PHE A 242 -25.37 -25.12 14.37
N TYR A 243 -24.42 -24.71 15.21
CA TYR A 243 -23.97 -25.49 16.35
C TYR A 243 -25.12 -25.80 17.31
N THR A 244 -25.97 -24.83 17.64
CA THR A 244 -27.12 -25.05 18.54
C THR A 244 -28.12 -26.05 17.96
N ILE A 245 -28.38 -26.00 16.65
CA ILE A 245 -29.23 -26.97 15.96
C ILE A 245 -28.62 -28.37 16.04
N ASP A 246 -27.31 -28.49 15.73
CA ASP A 246 -26.60 -29.77 15.75
C ASP A 246 -26.58 -30.40 17.15
N GLN A 247 -26.48 -29.58 18.20
CA GLN A 247 -26.52 -30.04 19.59
C GLN A 247 -27.94 -30.39 20.09
N ASN A 248 -29.00 -29.92 19.41
CA ASN A 248 -30.39 -30.12 19.81
C ASN A 248 -31.23 -30.74 18.69
N PRO A 249 -30.88 -31.96 18.23
CA PRO A 249 -31.60 -32.58 17.12
C PRO A 249 -33.08 -32.78 17.47
N ASN A 250 -33.96 -32.55 16.49
CA ASN A 250 -35.42 -32.65 16.58
C ASN A 250 -36.11 -31.61 17.49
N GLN A 251 -35.42 -30.52 17.86
CA GLN A 251 -36.03 -29.41 18.58
C GLN A 251 -36.31 -28.23 17.63
N SER A 252 -37.47 -28.28 16.96
CA SER A 252 -37.88 -27.28 15.95
C SER A 252 -37.93 -25.84 16.49
N LYS A 253 -37.98 -25.63 17.81
CA LYS A 253 -37.87 -24.31 18.42
C LYS A 253 -36.56 -23.59 18.07
N PHE A 254 -35.45 -24.33 17.88
CA PHE A 254 -34.15 -23.75 17.48
C PHE A 254 -34.05 -23.50 15.96
N GLU A 255 -34.96 -24.04 15.16
CA GLU A 255 -35.04 -23.83 13.70
C GLU A 255 -35.85 -22.56 13.35
N PHE A 256 -35.50 -21.43 13.98
CA PHE A 256 -36.24 -20.17 13.81
C PHE A 256 -35.82 -19.34 12.59
N LEU A 257 -34.66 -19.62 11.98
CA LEU A 257 -34.31 -19.05 10.67
C LEU A 257 -34.92 -19.94 9.58
N SER A 258 -35.57 -19.33 8.58
CA SER A 258 -36.18 -20.11 7.50
C SER A 258 -35.14 -20.94 6.74
N SER A 259 -35.52 -22.13 6.26
CA SER A 259 -34.68 -22.99 5.40
C SER A 259 -34.15 -22.29 4.14
N THR A 260 -34.81 -21.21 3.69
CA THR A 260 -34.34 -20.42 2.55
C THR A 260 -33.05 -19.66 2.88
N VAL A 261 -32.84 -19.27 4.14
CA VAL A 261 -31.66 -18.55 4.62
C VAL A 261 -30.45 -19.48 4.78
N THR A 262 -30.71 -20.72 5.20
CA THR A 262 -29.68 -21.76 5.27
C THR A 262 -29.16 -22.15 3.88
N ASP A 263 -29.98 -21.98 2.83
CA ASP A 263 -29.66 -22.50 1.49
C ASP A 263 -28.93 -21.52 0.55
N LEU A 264 -29.04 -20.19 0.66
CA LEU A 264 -28.07 -19.21 0.12
C LEU A 264 -28.54 -17.76 0.35
N PHE A 265 -27.80 -17.01 1.18
CA PHE A 265 -28.16 -15.68 1.71
C PHE A 265 -28.55 -14.59 0.69
N LYS A 266 -28.14 -14.66 -0.58
CA LYS A 266 -28.38 -13.58 -1.56
C LYS A 266 -29.57 -13.81 -2.49
N HIS A 267 -29.92 -15.07 -2.79
CA HIS A 267 -31.09 -15.40 -3.63
C HIS A 267 -32.37 -15.66 -2.80
N ALA A 268 -32.23 -15.80 -1.48
CA ALA A 268 -33.29 -16.15 -0.54
C ALA A 268 -34.20 -14.98 -0.15
N LEU A 269 -33.64 -13.81 0.13
CA LEU A 269 -34.41 -12.64 0.58
C LEU A 269 -35.44 -12.15 -0.46
N ALA A 270 -35.16 -12.37 -1.75
CA ALA A 270 -36.06 -11.99 -2.84
C ALA A 270 -37.31 -12.89 -2.97
N LYS A 271 -37.33 -14.07 -2.32
CA LYS A 271 -38.46 -15.01 -2.33
C LYS A 271 -39.35 -14.92 -1.08
N MET A 272 -38.96 -14.12 -0.09
CA MET A 272 -39.73 -13.94 1.13
C MET A 272 -40.79 -12.84 0.99
N SER A 273 -41.83 -12.92 1.81
CA SER A 273 -42.76 -11.81 1.99
C SER A 273 -41.98 -10.58 2.50
N PRO A 274 -42.39 -9.35 2.13
CA PRO A 274 -41.70 -8.14 2.60
C PRO A 274 -41.59 -8.05 4.12
N ASP A 275 -42.59 -8.54 4.84
CA ASP A 275 -42.65 -8.50 6.30
C ASP A 275 -41.72 -9.54 6.96
N ASP A 276 -41.67 -10.76 6.43
CA ASP A 276 -40.79 -11.81 6.97
C ASP A 276 -39.33 -11.55 6.60
N GLY A 277 -39.08 -11.01 5.41
CA GLY A 277 -37.77 -10.54 5.00
C GLY A 277 -37.25 -9.42 5.91
N ALA A 278 -38.11 -8.49 6.33
CA ALA A 278 -37.74 -7.43 7.26
C ALA A 278 -37.42 -7.96 8.67
N LYS A 279 -38.25 -8.86 9.23
CA LYS A 279 -38.00 -9.49 10.54
C LYS A 279 -36.69 -10.29 10.55
N LEU A 280 -36.46 -11.07 9.49
CA LEU A 280 -35.23 -11.83 9.30
C LEU A 280 -34.01 -10.91 9.18
N TYR A 281 -34.10 -9.86 8.36
CA TYR A 281 -33.00 -8.91 8.21
C TYR A 281 -32.65 -8.24 9.54
N GLN A 282 -33.65 -7.87 10.34
CA GLN A 282 -33.42 -7.33 11.69
C GLN A 282 -32.78 -8.37 12.62
N CYS A 283 -33.25 -9.62 12.61
CA CYS A 283 -32.64 -10.72 13.35
C CYS A 283 -31.16 -10.91 12.99
N MET A 284 -30.85 -10.94 11.69
CA MET A 284 -29.47 -11.00 11.18
C MET A 284 -28.62 -9.84 11.68
N LYS A 285 -29.14 -8.62 11.57
CA LYS A 285 -28.45 -7.40 11.97
C LYS A 285 -28.19 -7.33 13.48
N ASN A 286 -29.15 -7.73 14.29
CA ASN A 286 -29.06 -7.60 15.74
C ASN A 286 -28.23 -8.74 16.35
N LEU A 287 -28.45 -9.98 15.91
CA LEU A 287 -27.93 -11.16 16.57
C LEU A 287 -26.64 -11.70 15.94
N PHE A 288 -26.53 -11.70 14.61
CA PHE A 288 -25.46 -12.41 13.89
C PHE A 288 -24.40 -11.48 13.30
N TYR A 289 -24.53 -10.17 13.47
CA TYR A 289 -23.56 -9.20 12.95
C TYR A 289 -22.23 -9.26 13.72
N VAL A 290 -21.13 -9.40 12.99
CA VAL A 290 -19.77 -9.48 13.53
C VAL A 290 -18.96 -8.23 13.24
N GLY A 291 -19.21 -7.58 12.10
CA GLY A 291 -18.40 -6.44 11.68
C GLY A 291 -18.50 -6.21 10.18
N LYS A 292 -17.48 -5.53 9.65
CA LYS A 292 -17.39 -5.21 8.23
C LYS A 292 -16.11 -5.79 7.66
N THR A 293 -16.12 -6.01 6.35
CA THR A 293 -14.88 -6.31 5.62
C THR A 293 -13.88 -5.16 5.78
N ASP A 294 -12.61 -5.52 5.86
CA ASP A 294 -11.50 -4.58 5.96
C ASP A 294 -11.50 -3.61 4.76
N PHE A 295 -11.94 -2.37 5.00
CA PHE A 295 -12.03 -1.35 3.95
C PHE A 295 -10.65 -0.85 3.50
N HIS A 296 -9.59 -1.07 4.29
CA HIS A 296 -8.23 -0.70 3.88
C HIS A 296 -7.82 -1.46 2.62
N LYS A 297 -8.36 -2.66 2.41
CA LYS A 297 -8.09 -3.49 1.23
C LYS A 297 -8.90 -3.08 -0.01
N THR A 298 -9.80 -2.13 0.11
CA THR A 298 -10.57 -1.64 -1.05
C THR A 298 -9.67 -0.92 -2.05
N ALA A 299 -10.05 -0.96 -3.33
CA ALA A 299 -9.32 -0.28 -4.39
C ALA A 299 -9.12 1.23 -4.10
N LYS A 300 -10.10 1.88 -3.46
CA LYS A 300 -10.03 3.29 -3.08
C LYS A 300 -8.90 3.58 -2.09
N CYS A 301 -8.77 2.76 -1.05
CA CYS A 301 -7.77 2.94 0.00
C CYS A 301 -6.37 2.47 -0.44
N GLN A 302 -6.29 1.43 -1.27
CA GLN A 302 -5.02 0.93 -1.81
C GLN A 302 -4.49 1.78 -2.98
N PHE A 303 -5.32 2.60 -3.64
CA PHE A 303 -4.95 3.34 -4.85
C PHE A 303 -3.66 4.14 -4.70
N SER A 304 -3.52 4.93 -3.64
CA SER A 304 -2.32 5.76 -3.44
C SER A 304 -1.04 4.92 -3.29
N GLY A 305 -1.11 3.83 -2.51
CA GLY A 305 0.00 2.92 -2.30
C GLY A 305 0.37 2.15 -3.58
N ILE A 306 -0.63 1.61 -4.28
CA ILE A 306 -0.44 0.90 -5.55
C ILE A 306 0.10 1.84 -6.62
N LEU A 307 -0.42 3.06 -6.74
CA LEU A 307 0.05 4.05 -7.69
C LEU A 307 1.51 4.44 -7.39
N LEU A 308 1.89 4.59 -6.11
CA LEU A 308 3.27 4.82 -5.72
C LEU A 308 4.17 3.64 -6.12
N LEU A 309 3.74 2.41 -5.84
CA LEU A 309 4.45 1.20 -6.24
C LEU A 309 4.53 1.04 -7.76
N CYS A 310 3.53 1.48 -8.51
CA CYS A 310 3.57 1.48 -9.97
C CYS A 310 4.54 2.55 -10.48
N LEU A 311 4.55 3.75 -9.89
CA LEU A 311 5.52 4.79 -10.26
C LEU A 311 6.96 4.38 -9.91
N LEU A 312 7.16 3.69 -8.79
CA LEU A 312 8.46 3.16 -8.37
C LEU A 312 8.87 1.89 -9.14
N GLY A 313 7.92 1.01 -9.44
CA GLY A 313 8.12 -0.27 -10.12
C GLY A 313 8.13 -0.17 -11.64
N CYS A 314 7.60 0.91 -12.22
CA CYS A 314 7.79 1.27 -13.62
C CYS A 314 9.18 1.91 -13.87
N TYR A 315 9.96 2.15 -12.81
CA TYR A 315 11.43 2.10 -12.91
C TYR A 315 11.84 0.64 -12.69
N PRO A 316 12.35 -0.07 -13.71
CA PRO A 316 12.86 -1.41 -13.50
C PRO A 316 14.04 -1.35 -12.52
N GLY A 317 13.77 -1.74 -11.27
CA GLY A 317 14.76 -2.08 -10.26
C GLY A 317 14.94 -1.06 -9.14
N GLN A 318 14.20 -1.23 -8.03
CA GLN A 318 14.78 -1.00 -6.71
C GLN A 318 13.92 -1.58 -5.57
N LEU A 319 14.17 -2.83 -5.21
CA LEU A 319 13.95 -3.30 -3.85
C LEU A 319 14.96 -4.42 -3.57
N THR A 320 16.13 -4.03 -3.06
CA THR A 320 16.94 -4.71 -2.03
C THR A 320 18.34 -4.12 -2.01
N GLY A 321 18.72 -3.54 -0.87
CA GLY A 321 20.11 -3.44 -0.41
C GLY A 321 20.96 -2.34 -1.05
N GLU A 322 21.68 -1.61 -0.21
CA GLU A 322 22.81 -0.76 -0.59
C GLU A 322 23.76 -1.54 -1.52
N LEU A 323 23.68 -1.25 -2.82
CA LEU A 323 24.65 -1.70 -3.80
C LEU A 323 25.53 -0.50 -4.16
N SER A 324 26.85 -0.70 -4.15
CA SER A 324 27.79 0.31 -4.63
C SER A 324 27.43 0.76 -6.06
N PRO A 325 27.77 2.00 -6.46
CA PRO A 325 27.49 2.50 -7.81
C PRO A 325 27.94 1.54 -8.92
N GLU A 326 29.06 0.85 -8.71
CA GLU A 326 29.61 -0.17 -9.63
C GLU A 326 28.69 -1.39 -9.80
N ALA A 327 28.05 -1.82 -8.72
CA ALA A 327 27.14 -2.96 -8.74
C ALA A 327 25.79 -2.61 -9.39
N MET A 328 25.37 -1.34 -9.32
CA MET A 328 24.18 -0.83 -10.02
C MET A 328 24.39 -0.81 -11.55
N ASP A 329 25.54 -0.30 -12.01
CA ASP A 329 25.82 -0.19 -13.44
C ASP A 329 26.07 -1.57 -14.09
N LYS A 330 26.74 -2.49 -13.39
CA LYS A 330 26.90 -3.88 -13.87
C LYS A 330 25.55 -4.60 -14.02
N ARG A 331 24.62 -4.40 -13.08
CA ARG A 331 23.25 -4.96 -13.17
C ARG A 331 22.46 -4.37 -14.33
N ARG A 332 22.58 -3.06 -14.57
CA ARG A 332 21.89 -2.39 -15.70
C ARG A 332 22.38 -2.90 -17.05
N ILE A 333 23.70 -2.95 -17.24
CA ILE A 333 24.30 -3.46 -18.48
C ILE A 333 23.93 -4.94 -18.69
N GLY A 334 24.00 -5.75 -17.63
CA GLY A 334 23.57 -7.16 -17.66
C GLY A 334 22.09 -7.33 -18.07
N SER A 335 21.20 -6.48 -17.55
CA SER A 335 19.77 -6.53 -17.92
C SER A 335 19.50 -6.21 -19.39
N LEU A 336 20.29 -5.32 -19.99
CA LEU A 336 20.22 -5.00 -21.42
C LEU A 336 20.82 -6.13 -22.27
N ALA A 337 21.91 -6.74 -21.79
CA ALA A 337 22.52 -7.90 -22.43
C ALA A 337 21.56 -9.10 -22.46
N ALA A 338 20.81 -9.36 -21.39
CA ALA A 338 19.83 -10.45 -21.27
C ALA A 338 18.57 -10.33 -22.16
N LEU A 339 18.35 -9.18 -22.81
CA LEU A 339 17.18 -9.01 -23.68
C LEU A 339 17.23 -9.97 -24.89
N LYS A 340 16.12 -10.70 -25.11
CA LYS A 340 15.94 -11.67 -26.18
C LYS A 340 15.64 -10.97 -27.52
N TYR A 341 16.65 -10.31 -28.08
CA TYR A 341 16.62 -9.67 -29.41
C TYR A 341 17.73 -10.27 -30.28
N ASP A 342 17.59 -10.25 -31.60
CA ASP A 342 18.61 -10.81 -32.52
C ASP A 342 19.93 -10.03 -32.36
N ASP A 343 21.00 -10.73 -31.96
CA ASP A 343 22.32 -10.13 -31.69
C ASP A 343 22.93 -9.48 -32.93
N LYS A 344 22.54 -9.90 -34.14
CA LYS A 344 22.98 -9.25 -35.40
C LYS A 344 22.47 -7.81 -35.54
N ARG A 345 21.50 -7.42 -34.71
CA ARG A 345 20.86 -6.10 -34.70
C ARG A 345 21.01 -5.39 -33.35
N LYS A 346 21.82 -5.96 -32.45
CA LYS A 346 22.09 -5.44 -31.12
C LYS A 346 23.43 -4.71 -31.17
N LEU A 347 23.51 -3.54 -30.56
CA LEU A 347 24.76 -2.81 -30.34
C LEU A 347 24.61 -2.04 -29.04
N LEU A 348 25.42 -2.37 -28.04
CA LEU A 348 25.43 -1.63 -26.78
C LEU A 348 26.32 -0.39 -26.93
N PHE A 349 25.68 0.77 -27.07
CA PHE A 349 26.41 2.04 -27.21
C PHE A 349 26.42 2.81 -25.88
N LEU A 350 27.54 2.78 -25.17
CA LEU A 350 27.75 3.52 -23.93
C LEU A 350 28.48 4.83 -24.18
N ILE A 351 27.94 5.93 -23.66
CA ILE A 351 28.56 7.26 -23.69
C ILE A 351 28.82 7.71 -22.25
N CYS A 352 30.08 7.93 -21.91
CA CYS A 352 30.46 8.56 -20.65
C CYS A 352 30.78 10.04 -20.91
N ASP A 353 30.00 10.95 -20.32
CA ASP A 353 30.21 12.39 -20.47
C ASP A 353 31.15 12.91 -19.37
N GLY A 354 32.34 13.34 -19.80
CA GLY A 354 33.34 13.96 -18.93
C GLY A 354 34.17 12.98 -18.09
N ASN A 355 35.42 13.35 -17.85
CA ASN A 355 36.33 12.62 -16.97
C ASN A 355 36.16 13.09 -15.51
N ILE A 356 34.94 12.94 -14.98
CA ILE A 356 34.56 13.40 -13.62
C ILE A 356 34.71 12.25 -12.63
N ILE A 357 35.25 12.56 -11.45
CA ILE A 357 35.28 11.65 -10.30
C ILE A 357 34.04 11.97 -9.45
N GLY A 358 33.14 11.00 -9.31
CA GLY A 358 31.92 11.15 -8.49
C GLY A 358 32.23 11.13 -7.00
N SER A 359 31.36 11.72 -6.17
CA SER A 359 31.47 11.62 -4.71
C SER A 359 31.42 10.16 -4.27
N GLY A 360 32.47 9.68 -3.61
CA GLY A 360 32.59 8.29 -3.15
C GLY A 360 33.28 7.32 -4.12
N ASN A 361 33.83 7.80 -5.26
CA ASN A 361 34.60 6.99 -6.19
C ASN A 361 36.07 7.44 -6.23
N ASP A 362 36.99 6.49 -6.36
CA ASP A 362 38.43 6.77 -6.45
C ASP A 362 38.92 6.92 -7.90
N ARG A 363 38.03 6.67 -8.88
CA ARG A 363 38.33 6.66 -10.31
C ARG A 363 37.30 7.45 -11.11
N PRO A 364 37.66 7.98 -12.29
CA PRO A 364 36.71 8.64 -13.17
C PRO A 364 35.66 7.67 -13.72
N ILE A 365 34.47 8.20 -14.00
CA ILE A 365 33.32 7.44 -14.54
C ILE A 365 33.69 6.60 -15.78
N PRO A 366 34.43 7.11 -16.79
CA PRO A 366 34.81 6.29 -17.94
C PRO A 366 35.69 5.08 -17.59
N ARG A 367 36.49 5.16 -16.51
CA ARG A 367 37.37 4.06 -16.09
C ARG A 367 36.59 2.96 -15.37
N ILE A 368 35.64 3.36 -14.53
CA ILE A 368 34.73 2.44 -13.84
C ILE A 368 33.90 1.67 -14.88
N ALA A 369 33.40 2.34 -15.92
CA ALA A 369 32.66 1.69 -17.00
C ALA A 369 33.51 0.64 -17.74
N LEU A 370 34.79 0.94 -18.02
CA LEU A 370 35.71 -0.01 -18.66
C LEU A 370 36.03 -1.21 -17.74
N ASP A 371 36.18 -0.98 -16.44
CA ASP A 371 36.40 -2.04 -15.45
C ASP A 371 35.16 -2.98 -15.36
N ILE A 372 33.94 -2.43 -15.42
CA ILE A 372 32.68 -3.21 -15.46
C ILE A 372 32.59 -4.06 -16.74
N LEU A 373 33.03 -3.52 -17.87
CA LEU A 373 33.06 -4.20 -19.17
C LEU A 373 34.24 -5.19 -19.29
N GLY A 374 35.13 -5.26 -18.29
CA GLY A 374 36.26 -6.20 -18.27
C GLY A 374 37.39 -5.85 -19.25
N VAL A 375 37.52 -4.58 -19.63
CA VAL A 375 38.58 -4.12 -20.54
C VAL A 375 39.93 -4.12 -19.80
N ASP A 376 40.98 -4.66 -20.43
CA ASP A 376 42.32 -4.71 -19.85
C ASP A 376 42.80 -3.29 -19.47
N PRO A 377 43.15 -3.04 -18.19
CA PRO A 377 43.69 -1.78 -17.74
C PRO A 377 44.92 -1.28 -18.52
N ALA A 378 45.71 -2.19 -19.11
CA ALA A 378 46.88 -1.87 -19.90
C ALA A 378 46.55 -1.29 -21.29
N LEU A 379 45.33 -1.50 -21.78
CA LEU A 379 44.84 -0.99 -23.06
C LEU A 379 44.27 0.44 -22.88
N ASP A 380 45.15 1.42 -22.73
CA ASP A 380 44.79 2.83 -22.53
C ASP A 380 45.26 3.72 -23.70
N PRO A 381 44.58 3.70 -24.87
CA PRO A 381 45.00 4.50 -26.02
C PRO A 381 44.81 6.01 -25.77
N GLU A 382 45.72 6.81 -26.32
CA GLU A 382 45.65 8.27 -26.26
C GLU A 382 44.41 8.77 -27.03
N PRO A 383 43.58 9.66 -26.45
CA PRO A 383 42.34 10.08 -27.07
C PRO A 383 42.60 11.01 -28.28
N PRO A 384 42.09 10.67 -29.49
CA PRO A 384 42.21 11.55 -30.64
C PRO A 384 41.49 12.89 -30.41
N ARG A 385 42.14 13.96 -30.86
CA ARG A 385 41.57 15.32 -30.86
C ARG A 385 40.70 15.55 -32.09
N PHE A 386 39.53 16.15 -31.90
CA PHE A 386 38.67 16.61 -32.99
C PHE A 386 38.20 18.04 -32.73
N LYS A 387 37.99 18.82 -33.79
CA LYS A 387 37.46 20.18 -33.68
C LYS A 387 35.95 20.16 -33.89
N ASN A 388 35.21 20.78 -32.98
CA ASN A 388 33.79 21.06 -33.23
C ASN A 388 33.64 22.27 -34.17
N GLY A 389 32.46 22.44 -34.78
CA GLY A 389 32.17 23.55 -35.70
C GLY A 389 32.28 24.96 -35.11
N LYS A 390 32.64 25.10 -33.82
CA LYS A 390 32.88 26.37 -33.11
C LYS A 390 34.36 26.61 -32.79
N GLY A 391 35.27 25.80 -33.35
CA GLY A 391 36.72 25.96 -33.17
C GLY A 391 37.29 25.48 -31.83
N GLN A 392 36.47 24.87 -30.96
CA GLN A 392 36.94 24.26 -29.73
C GLN A 392 37.48 22.85 -30.01
N LEU A 393 38.62 22.54 -29.41
CA LEU A 393 39.22 21.21 -29.43
C LEU A 393 38.54 20.33 -28.38
N ASN A 394 38.00 19.20 -28.83
CA ASN A 394 37.42 18.16 -28.00
C ASN A 394 38.26 16.88 -28.12
N TYR A 395 38.21 16.06 -27.08
CA TYR A 395 38.88 14.77 -27.01
C TYR A 395 37.82 13.70 -26.82
N GLY A 396 37.92 12.61 -27.55
CA GLY A 396 37.01 11.47 -27.43
C GLY A 396 37.81 10.18 -27.48
N ARG A 397 37.42 9.21 -26.65
CA ARG A 397 37.94 7.85 -26.71
C ARG A 397 36.80 6.94 -27.15
N VAL A 398 37.10 6.04 -28.09
CA VAL A 398 36.16 5.02 -28.56
C VAL A 398 36.80 3.67 -28.29
N CYS A 399 36.08 2.82 -27.56
CA CYS A 399 36.44 1.43 -27.34
C CYS A 399 35.34 0.57 -27.99
N SER A 400 35.74 -0.52 -28.64
CA SER A 400 34.82 -1.53 -29.20
C SER A 400 35.25 -2.89 -28.69
N GLY A 401 34.29 -3.76 -28.37
CA GLY A 401 34.58 -5.08 -27.85
C GLY A 401 33.31 -5.94 -27.79
N LEU A 402 33.44 -7.11 -27.18
CA LEU A 402 32.32 -8.00 -26.91
C LEU A 402 32.14 -8.09 -25.40
N TYR A 403 30.91 -7.96 -24.93
CA TYR A 403 30.55 -8.09 -23.52
C TYR A 403 29.90 -9.44 -23.27
N GLU A 404 30.47 -10.23 -22.37
CA GLU A 404 29.93 -11.53 -21.97
C GLU A 404 29.10 -11.42 -20.69
N PHE A 405 27.86 -11.91 -20.75
CA PHE A 405 26.93 -11.94 -19.63
C PHE A 405 26.18 -13.26 -19.59
N GLU A 406 26.33 -14.04 -18.51
CA GLU A 406 25.66 -15.34 -18.32
C GLU A 406 25.81 -16.33 -19.51
N GLY A 407 26.97 -16.30 -20.19
CA GLY A 407 27.25 -17.14 -21.37
C GLY A 407 26.69 -16.60 -22.69
N HIS A 408 26.08 -15.42 -22.69
CA HIS A 408 25.64 -14.67 -23.88
C HIS A 408 26.62 -13.55 -24.21
N VAL A 409 27.04 -13.46 -25.47
CA VAL A 409 28.01 -12.46 -25.95
C VAL A 409 27.29 -11.39 -26.75
N VAL A 410 27.40 -10.13 -26.30
CA VAL A 410 26.73 -8.97 -26.91
C VAL A 410 27.77 -7.97 -27.42
N PRO A 411 27.62 -7.45 -28.66
CA PRO A 411 28.52 -6.45 -29.23
C PRO A 411 28.27 -5.02 -28.73
#